data_AF-A0A925K810-F1
#
_entry.id   AF-A0A925K810-F1
#
_cell.length_a   1.000
_cell.length_b   1.000
_cell.length_c   1.000
_cell.angle_alpha   90.00
_cell.angle_beta   90.00
_cell.angle_gamma   90.00
#
_symmetry.space_group_name_H-M   'P 1'
#
loop_
_entity.id
_entity.type
_entity.pdbx_description
1 polymer ?
#
loop_
_entity_poly.entity_id
_entity_poly.type
_entity_poly.pdbx_seq_one_letter_code
_entity_poly.pdbx_strand_id
1 'polypeptide(L)'
;MFSIEGNWVGQLTYDESYPPEYRNEILYFTMKLWREDGILRGTCEDDITKELSLNPATLEGTYDNDVIYFIKHYPCLIIVDEENNVKADMSKPSVAIQYLGQLRKKVFSSKYYLKGAWDISGSYLNESGRAEYYTMGGNWTMQKI
;
A
#
# COMPACT_ATOMS: atom_id res chain seq x y z
N MET A 1 2.62 7.72 24.92
CA MET A 1 2.19 7.93 23.52
C MET A 1 2.95 6.95 22.64
N PHE A 2 2.28 6.21 21.76
CA PHE A 2 2.93 5.26 20.86
C PHE A 2 3.70 6.04 19.77
N SER A 3 4.95 5.67 19.49
CA SER A 3 5.73 6.29 18.41
C SER A 3 5.60 5.47 17.13
N ILE A 4 5.07 6.10 16.07
CA ILE A 4 4.87 5.51 14.75
C ILE A 4 6.18 5.36 13.94
N GLU A 5 7.18 6.19 14.22
CA GLU A 5 8.43 6.22 13.46
C GLU A 5 9.30 5.00 13.73
N GLY A 6 10.03 4.52 12.73
CA GLY A 6 10.90 3.35 12.83
C GLY A 6 10.65 2.34 11.72
N ASN A 7 11.14 1.12 11.91
CA ASN A 7 11.01 0.05 10.95
C ASN A 7 9.82 -0.85 11.29
N TRP A 8 9.12 -1.27 10.25
CA TRP A 8 7.89 -2.05 10.31
C TRP A 8 7.96 -3.19 9.32
N VAL A 9 7.32 -4.31 9.68
CA VAL A 9 7.09 -5.44 8.78
C VAL A 9 5.60 -5.73 8.75
N GLY A 10 5.09 -6.01 7.56
CA GLY A 10 3.67 -6.23 7.37
C GLY A 10 3.36 -7.10 6.16
N GLN A 11 2.06 -7.27 5.98
CA GLN A 11 1.49 -8.02 4.88
C GLN A 11 0.17 -7.38 4.46
N LEU A 12 -0.20 -7.55 3.21
CA LEU A 12 -1.50 -7.18 2.67
C LEU A 12 -2.14 -8.31 1.88
N THR A 13 -3.45 -8.22 1.74
CA THR A 13 -4.29 -9.10 0.93
C THR A 13 -5.14 -8.27 -0.01
N TYR A 14 -5.66 -8.91 -1.06
CA TYR A 14 -6.58 -8.33 -2.03
C TYR A 14 -8.04 -8.65 -1.65
N ASP A 15 -8.97 -7.74 -1.92
CA ASP A 15 -10.41 -7.97 -1.70
C ASP A 15 -11.13 -8.48 -2.96
N GLU A 16 -12.47 -8.48 -2.93
CA GLU A 16 -13.32 -8.98 -4.00
C GLU A 16 -13.25 -8.17 -5.31
N SER A 17 -12.63 -6.98 -5.29
CA SER A 17 -12.37 -6.18 -6.50
C SER A 17 -11.31 -6.79 -7.42
N TYR A 18 -10.52 -7.76 -6.94
CA TYR A 18 -9.52 -8.48 -7.72
C TYR A 18 -10.04 -9.82 -8.25
N PRO A 19 -9.47 -10.37 -9.34
CA PRO A 19 -9.74 -11.73 -9.78
C PRO A 19 -9.46 -12.78 -8.67
N PRO A 20 -10.19 -13.92 -8.62
CA PRO A 20 -10.05 -14.92 -7.55
C PRO A 20 -8.61 -15.42 -7.33
N GLU A 21 -7.79 -15.43 -8.38
CA GLU A 21 -6.40 -15.85 -8.37
C GLU A 21 -5.56 -14.99 -7.42
N TYR A 22 -5.83 -13.69 -7.36
CA TYR A 22 -5.12 -12.74 -6.50
C TYR A 22 -5.65 -12.74 -5.06
N ARG A 23 -6.91 -13.13 -4.82
CA ARG A 23 -7.55 -13.00 -3.48
C ARG A 23 -6.90 -13.87 -2.40
N ASN A 24 -6.22 -14.93 -2.79
CA ASN A 24 -5.51 -15.82 -1.87
C ASN A 24 -4.04 -15.43 -1.66
N GLU A 25 -3.54 -14.46 -2.42
CA GLU A 25 -2.16 -14.02 -2.35
C GLU A 25 -1.94 -13.08 -1.16
N ILE A 26 -0.78 -13.26 -0.52
CA ILE A 26 -0.31 -12.41 0.57
C ILE A 26 0.97 -11.74 0.08
N LEU A 27 0.94 -10.41 -0.02
CA LEU A 27 2.12 -9.62 -0.38
C LEU A 27 2.77 -9.11 0.90
N TYR A 28 4.05 -9.42 1.08
CA TYR A 28 4.82 -9.02 2.24
C TYR A 28 5.57 -7.72 1.98
N PHE A 29 5.69 -6.89 3.01
CA PHE A 29 6.40 -5.64 2.90
C PHE A 29 7.17 -5.28 4.17
N THR A 30 8.18 -4.44 3.98
CA THR A 30 8.85 -3.72 5.04
C THR A 30 8.71 -2.23 4.81
N MET A 31 8.57 -1.47 5.89
CA MET A 31 8.45 -0.02 5.83
C MET A 31 9.40 0.64 6.81
N LYS A 32 9.96 1.77 6.42
CA LYS A 32 10.64 2.70 7.31
C LYS A 32 9.84 3.99 7.34
N LEU A 33 9.43 4.44 8.53
CA LEU A 33 8.62 5.64 8.73
C LEU A 33 9.38 6.67 9.56
N TRP A 34 9.26 7.94 9.22
CA TRP A 34 9.83 9.08 9.95
C TRP A 34 8.95 10.32 9.80
N ARG A 35 9.10 11.31 10.68
CA ARG A 35 8.47 12.63 10.50
C ARG A 35 9.45 13.63 9.91
N GLU A 36 8.96 14.41 8.96
CA GLU A 36 9.67 15.55 8.39
C GLU A 36 8.65 16.68 8.27
N ASP A 37 8.92 17.83 8.88
CA ASP A 37 8.03 19.01 8.90
C ASP A 37 6.58 18.70 9.34
N GLY A 38 6.42 17.78 10.29
CA GLY A 38 5.12 17.34 10.82
C GLY A 38 4.39 16.31 9.95
N ILE A 39 4.85 16.08 8.72
CA ILE A 39 4.31 15.09 7.78
C ILE A 39 4.93 13.72 8.08
N LEU A 40 4.12 12.66 8.05
CA LEU A 40 4.64 11.30 8.11
C LEU A 40 5.17 10.91 6.73
N ARG A 41 6.46 10.60 6.65
CA ARG A 41 7.10 10.11 5.43
C ARG A 41 7.57 8.67 5.62
N GLY A 42 7.83 7.99 4.52
CA GLY A 42 8.38 6.65 4.58
C GLY A 42 8.88 6.10 3.25
N THR A 43 9.53 4.94 3.35
CA THR A 43 9.83 4.06 2.22
C THR A 43 9.22 2.69 2.47
N CYS A 44 8.75 2.04 1.41
CA CYS A 44 8.19 0.70 1.43
C CYS A 44 8.92 -0.18 0.42
N GLU A 45 9.46 -1.29 0.88
CA GLU A 45 9.97 -2.37 0.03
C GLU A 45 9.05 -3.58 0.16
N ASP A 46 8.54 -4.05 -0.96
CA ASP A 46 7.62 -5.17 -1.06
C ASP A 46 8.01 -6.14 -2.20
N ASP A 47 7.27 -7.23 -2.33
CA ASP A 47 7.54 -8.26 -3.33
C ASP A 47 7.53 -7.69 -4.77
N ILE A 48 6.66 -6.71 -5.08
CA ILE A 48 6.62 -6.04 -6.39
C ILE A 48 7.90 -5.25 -6.64
N THR A 49 8.35 -4.43 -5.69
CA THR A 49 9.61 -3.66 -5.84
C THR A 49 10.82 -4.57 -6.01
N LYS A 50 10.82 -5.74 -5.35
CA LYS A 50 11.91 -6.71 -5.46
C LYS A 50 11.88 -7.44 -6.80
N GLU A 51 10.73 -7.97 -7.20
CA GLU A 51 10.54 -8.69 -8.47
C GLU A 51 10.95 -7.83 -9.66
N LEU A 52 10.57 -6.55 -9.64
CA LEU A 52 10.85 -5.59 -10.70
C LEU A 52 12.19 -4.85 -10.52
N SER A 53 12.97 -5.16 -9.48
CA SER A 53 14.24 -4.49 -9.14
C SER A 53 14.12 -2.95 -9.11
N LEU A 54 13.03 -2.45 -8.52
CA LEU A 54 12.74 -1.04 -8.39
C LEU A 54 13.33 -0.46 -7.09
N ASN A 55 13.49 0.85 -7.07
CA ASN A 55 13.67 1.56 -5.81
C ASN A 55 12.45 1.37 -4.90
N PRO A 56 12.62 1.42 -3.56
CA PRO A 56 11.50 1.39 -2.63
C PRO A 56 10.45 2.45 -2.97
N ALA A 57 9.18 2.09 -2.83
CA ALA A 57 8.07 3.02 -2.96
C ALA A 57 8.15 4.09 -1.86
N THR A 58 7.73 5.31 -2.16
CA THR A 58 7.68 6.41 -1.19
C THR A 58 6.30 6.49 -0.54
N LEU A 59 6.27 6.97 0.70
CA LEU A 59 5.06 7.14 1.50
C LEU A 59 4.97 8.59 1.99
N GLU A 60 3.77 9.16 1.96
CA GLU A 60 3.47 10.46 2.57
C GLU A 60 2.08 10.44 3.22
N GLY A 61 1.95 10.99 4.42
CA GLY A 61 0.66 11.00 5.12
C GLY A 61 0.70 11.56 6.52
N THR A 62 -0.20 11.05 7.38
CA THR A 62 -0.42 11.50 8.74
C THR A 62 -0.57 10.33 9.70
N TYR A 63 -0.24 10.58 10.96
CA TYR A 63 -0.59 9.70 12.07
C TYR A 63 -1.04 10.57 13.24
N ASP A 64 -2.31 10.45 13.60
CA ASP A 64 -2.97 11.21 14.64
C ASP A 64 -4.10 10.38 15.27
N ASN A 65 -4.34 10.54 16.58
CA ASN A 65 -5.40 9.85 17.30
C ASN A 65 -5.46 8.33 17.04
N ASP A 66 -4.28 7.68 17.05
CA ASP A 66 -4.10 6.25 16.74
C ASP A 66 -4.54 5.80 15.34
N VAL A 67 -4.82 6.75 14.44
CA VAL A 67 -5.17 6.51 13.04
C VAL A 67 -3.98 6.91 12.16
N ILE A 68 -3.60 6.01 11.24
CA ILE A 68 -2.61 6.28 10.21
C ILE A 68 -3.31 6.39 8.86
N TYR A 69 -2.98 7.42 8.11
CA TYR A 69 -3.31 7.56 6.71
C TYR A 69 -2.04 7.84 5.93
N PHE A 70 -1.82 7.17 4.80
CA PHE A 70 -0.72 7.52 3.90
C PHE A 70 -1.04 7.14 2.46
N ILE A 71 -0.42 7.85 1.55
CA ILE A 71 -0.41 7.55 0.12
C ILE A 71 0.95 6.94 -0.20
N LYS A 72 0.92 5.79 -0.87
CA LYS A 72 2.10 5.11 -1.39
C LYS A 72 2.23 5.36 -2.89
N HIS A 73 3.45 5.66 -3.32
CA HIS A 73 3.82 5.82 -4.71
C HIS A 73 4.99 4.91 -5.07
N TYR A 74 4.78 4.02 -6.04
CA TYR A 74 5.90 3.36 -6.71
C TYR A 74 6.72 4.38 -7.52
N PRO A 75 7.96 4.06 -7.91
CA PRO A 75 8.76 4.93 -8.77
C PRO A 75 8.16 5.18 -10.16
N CYS A 76 7.29 4.28 -10.62
CA CYS A 76 6.68 4.29 -11.94
C CYS A 76 5.32 3.57 -11.94
N LEU A 77 4.64 3.56 -13.09
CA LEU A 77 3.41 2.80 -13.26
C LEU A 77 3.69 1.29 -13.21
N ILE A 78 2.98 0.57 -12.35
CA ILE A 78 2.96 -0.89 -12.33
C ILE A 78 1.71 -1.36 -13.08
N ILE A 79 1.89 -2.29 -14.03
CA ILE A 79 0.82 -2.88 -14.84
C ILE A 79 0.90 -4.40 -14.78
N VAL A 80 -0.23 -5.05 -15.01
CA VAL A 80 -0.29 -6.50 -15.28
C VAL A 80 -0.57 -6.66 -16.76
N ASP A 81 0.24 -7.46 -17.46
CA ASP A 81 0.04 -7.73 -18.88
C ASP A 81 -0.98 -8.87 -19.14
N GLU A 82 -1.22 -9.15 -20.42
CA GLU A 82 -2.18 -10.19 -20.86
C GLU A 82 -1.81 -11.61 -20.40
N GLU A 83 -0.55 -11.84 -20.03
CA GLU A 83 -0.02 -13.11 -19.53
C GLU A 83 -0.02 -13.17 -17.99
N ASN A 84 -0.62 -12.18 -17.32
CA ASN A 84 -0.62 -11.98 -15.87
C ASN A 84 0.76 -11.68 -15.25
N ASN A 85 1.74 -11.24 -16.06
CA ASN A 85 3.03 -10.81 -15.53
C ASN A 85 2.96 -9.37 -15.05
N VAL A 86 3.55 -9.09 -13.89
CA VAL A 86 3.72 -7.73 -13.38
C VAL A 86 4.85 -7.04 -14.16
N LYS A 87 4.63 -5.82 -14.62
CA LYS A 87 5.61 -5.01 -15.37
C LYS A 87 5.66 -3.58 -14.85
N ALA A 88 6.83 -2.97 -14.97
CA ALA A 88 7.06 -1.55 -14.71
C ALA A 88 7.12 -0.76 -16.02
N ASP A 89 6.26 0.26 -16.17
CA ASP A 89 6.36 1.26 -17.23
C ASP A 89 7.03 2.52 -16.67
N MET A 90 8.36 2.58 -16.81
CA MET A 90 9.20 3.70 -16.34
C MET A 90 8.90 5.03 -17.03
N SER A 91 8.15 5.03 -18.14
CA SER A 91 7.78 6.25 -18.86
C SER A 91 6.54 6.94 -18.29
N LYS A 92 5.80 6.26 -17.40
CA LYS A 92 4.53 6.75 -16.85
C LYS A 92 4.61 6.95 -15.34
N PRO A 93 3.88 7.96 -14.82
CA PRO A 93 3.81 8.20 -13.38
C PRO A 93 3.10 7.04 -12.68
N SER A 94 3.46 6.81 -11.41
CA SER A 94 2.76 5.84 -10.57
C SER A 94 1.35 6.28 -10.23
N VAL A 95 0.50 5.31 -9.91
CA VAL A 95 -0.83 5.56 -9.34
C VAL A 95 -0.71 5.73 -7.83
N ALA A 96 -1.53 6.62 -7.27
CA ALA A 96 -1.65 6.79 -5.82
C ALA A 96 -2.35 5.57 -5.20
N ILE A 97 -1.72 4.95 -4.21
CA ILE A 97 -2.31 3.85 -3.42
C ILE A 97 -2.59 4.39 -2.03
N GLN A 98 -3.86 4.45 -1.65
CA GLN A 98 -4.29 5.01 -0.37
C GLN A 98 -4.29 3.92 0.70
N TYR A 99 -3.78 4.23 1.88
CA TYR A 99 -3.79 3.34 3.03
C TYR A 99 -4.43 4.07 4.21
N LEU A 100 -5.37 3.40 4.88
CA LEU A 100 -5.99 3.88 6.12
C LEU A 100 -5.99 2.74 7.14
N GLY A 101 -5.49 3.01 8.34
CA GLY A 101 -5.46 2.01 9.40
C GLY A 101 -5.51 2.58 10.80
N GLN A 102 -5.63 1.70 11.78
CA GLN A 102 -5.72 2.07 13.19
C GLN A 102 -4.79 1.22 14.05
N LEU A 103 -4.20 1.85 15.07
CA LEU A 103 -3.38 1.18 16.07
C LEU A 103 -4.28 0.27 16.91
N ARG A 104 -3.84 -0.98 17.08
CA ARG A 104 -4.50 -2.00 17.87
C ARG A 104 -3.53 -2.59 18.87
N LYS A 105 -4.07 -3.06 19.99
CA LYS A 105 -3.33 -3.80 21.02
C LYS A 105 -3.71 -5.27 20.92
N LYS A 106 -2.74 -6.18 20.93
CA LYS A 106 -3.03 -7.62 20.96
C LYS A 106 -3.63 -7.98 22.33
N VAL A 107 -4.71 -8.75 22.35
CA VAL A 107 -5.55 -9.04 23.54
C VAL A 107 -4.77 -9.64 24.73
N PHE A 108 -3.63 -10.29 24.46
CA PHE A 108 -2.80 -10.94 25.49
C PHE A 108 -1.33 -10.49 25.49
N SER A 109 -1.03 -9.31 24.95
CA SER A 109 0.33 -8.76 25.04
C SER A 109 0.34 -7.24 25.13
N SER A 110 1.46 -6.69 25.58
CA SER A 110 1.75 -5.26 25.48
C SER A 110 2.10 -4.81 24.06
N LYS A 111 2.10 -5.71 23.07
CA LYS A 111 2.47 -5.41 21.68
C LYS A 111 1.32 -4.74 20.94
N TYR A 112 1.66 -3.65 20.25
CA TYR A 112 0.79 -2.95 19.34
C TYR A 112 1.05 -3.39 17.89
N TYR A 113 0.03 -3.26 17.05
CA TYR A 113 0.12 -3.46 15.61
C TYR A 113 -0.84 -2.50 14.92
N LEU A 114 -0.61 -2.23 13.64
CA LEU A 114 -1.54 -1.47 12.81
C LEU A 114 -2.29 -2.43 11.91
N LYS A 115 -3.58 -2.15 11.70
CA LYS A 115 -4.43 -2.86 10.75
C LYS A 115 -5.29 -1.86 10.02
N GLY A 116 -5.51 -2.08 8.74
CA GLY A 116 -6.26 -1.17 7.90
C GLY A 116 -6.71 -1.76 6.58
N ALA A 117 -7.23 -0.87 5.74
CA ALA A 117 -7.55 -1.11 4.35
C ALA A 117 -6.64 -0.28 3.44
N TRP A 118 -6.51 -0.72 2.20
CA TRP A 118 -5.85 0.02 1.14
C TRP A 118 -6.71 0.02 -0.11
N ASP A 119 -6.59 1.06 -0.93
CA ASP A 119 -7.30 1.17 -2.20
C ASP A 119 -6.52 1.95 -3.27
N ILE A 120 -6.87 1.66 -4.52
CA ILE A 120 -6.45 2.35 -5.73
C ILE A 120 -7.72 2.71 -6.47
N SER A 121 -7.88 3.99 -6.80
CA SER A 121 -9.04 4.48 -7.53
C SER A 121 -8.61 5.17 -8.82
N GLY A 122 -9.39 5.00 -9.88
CA GLY A 122 -9.07 5.57 -11.19
C GLY A 122 -10.25 5.56 -12.14
N SER A 123 -9.98 5.92 -13.39
CA SER A 123 -10.98 5.91 -14.46
C SER A 123 -10.37 5.60 -15.82
N TYR A 124 -11.15 4.99 -16.70
CA TYR A 124 -10.79 4.77 -18.12
C TYR A 124 -11.97 5.13 -19.02
N LEU A 125 -11.70 5.32 -20.32
CA LEU A 125 -12.76 5.49 -21.32
C LEU A 125 -13.13 4.13 -21.90
N ASN A 126 -14.41 3.78 -21.88
CA ASN A 126 -14.90 2.56 -22.53
C ASN A 126 -15.04 2.74 -24.05
N GLU A 127 -15.48 1.69 -24.75
CA GLU A 127 -15.66 1.69 -26.22
C GLU A 127 -16.60 2.79 -26.73
N SER A 128 -17.53 3.26 -25.90
CA SER A 128 -18.46 4.35 -26.22
C SER A 128 -17.89 5.76 -25.92
N GLY A 129 -16.63 5.85 -25.48
CA GLY A 129 -15.99 7.10 -25.06
C GLY A 129 -16.51 7.63 -23.71
N ARG A 130 -17.19 6.80 -22.92
CA ARG A 130 -17.68 7.18 -21.59
C ARG A 130 -16.64 6.83 -20.52
N ALA A 131 -16.47 7.75 -19.57
CA ALA A 131 -15.64 7.50 -18.40
C ALA A 131 -16.30 6.46 -17.49
N GLU A 132 -15.58 5.38 -17.22
CA GLU A 132 -15.88 4.40 -16.19
C GLU A 132 -14.88 4.55 -15.05
N TYR A 133 -15.37 4.43 -13.82
CA TYR A 133 -14.57 4.57 -12.61
C TYR A 133 -14.42 3.22 -11.95
N TYR A 134 -13.24 2.98 -11.37
CA TYR A 134 -12.97 1.77 -10.62
C TYR A 134 -12.30 2.11 -9.29
N THR A 135 -12.55 1.26 -8.31
CA THR A 135 -11.81 1.22 -7.04
C THR A 135 -11.46 -0.23 -6.78
N MET A 136 -10.19 -0.49 -6.54
CA MET A 136 -9.67 -1.80 -6.19
C MET A 136 -8.94 -1.70 -4.86
N GLY A 137 -8.96 -2.74 -4.04
CA GLY A 137 -8.37 -2.64 -2.71
C GLY A 137 -8.15 -3.94 -1.98
N GLY A 138 -7.98 -3.79 -0.67
CA GLY A 138 -7.73 -4.90 0.21
C GLY A 138 -7.45 -4.50 1.65
N ASN A 139 -6.87 -5.43 2.41
CA ASN A 139 -6.58 -5.23 3.83
C ASN A 139 -5.09 -5.37 4.08
N TRP A 140 -4.60 -4.74 5.16
CA TRP A 140 -3.20 -4.85 5.56
C TRP A 140 -3.04 -4.89 7.06
N THR A 141 -1.91 -5.43 7.49
CA THR A 141 -1.45 -5.40 8.88
C THR A 141 0.05 -5.19 8.93
N MET A 142 0.54 -4.50 9.96
CA MET A 142 1.98 -4.42 10.22
C MET A 142 2.29 -4.28 11.70
N GLN A 143 3.50 -4.68 12.07
CA GLN A 143 4.05 -4.56 13.41
C GLN A 143 5.45 -3.97 13.36
N LYS A 144 5.78 -3.22 14.40
CA LYS A 144 7.09 -2.58 14.54
C LYS A 144 8.15 -3.65 14.84
N ILE A 145 9.33 -3.49 14.26
CA ILE A 145 10.51 -4.35 14.50
C ILE A 145 11.17 -3.94 15.82
#